data_AF-A0A9W8J1W6-F1
#
_entry.id   AF-A0A9W8J1W6-F1
#
_cell.length_a   1.000
_cell.length_b   1.000
_cell.length_c   1.000
_cell.angle_alpha   90.00
_cell.angle_beta   90.00
_cell.angle_gamma   90.00
#
_symmetry.space_group_name_H-M   'P 1'
#
loop_
_entity.id
_entity.type
_entity.pdbx_description
1 polymer ?
#
loop_
_entity_poly.entity_id
_entity_poly.type
_entity_poly.pdbx_seq_one_letter_code
_entity_poly.pdbx_strand_id
1 'polypeptide(L)'
;MGSFELGEWFIDSGPQLSLSGLQKLVQLAQKPNFVEDIAATKWPQVLGALGKEAGSLSQDEADDEWVDDDGWRTTPVSITVPIGKNIETRTVGSLYHRNIVSIIRDKITNSPDMQHFHYDPFEVLWQPDPAVPPDACSFRALQLGCLFEGTPRTSRLTSTP
;
A
#
# COMPACT_ATOMS: atom_id res chain seq x y z
N MET A 1 -27.22 25.34 9.13
CA MET A 1 -26.32 25.49 10.32
C MET A 1 -24.92 25.20 9.79
N GLY A 2 -24.15 26.22 9.41
CA GLY A 2 -22.92 26.01 8.62
C GLY A 2 -21.82 25.20 9.32
N SER A 3 -21.84 25.12 10.65
CA SER A 3 -20.90 24.28 11.42
C SER A 3 -21.18 22.79 11.30
N PHE A 4 -22.44 22.38 11.09
CA PHE A 4 -22.82 20.98 10.97
C PHE A 4 -22.45 20.44 9.58
N GLU A 5 -22.78 21.19 8.52
CA GLU A 5 -22.42 20.87 7.13
C GLU A 5 -20.90 20.76 6.93
N LEU A 6 -20.12 21.60 7.62
CA LEU A 6 -18.66 21.50 7.62
C LEU A 6 -18.16 20.21 8.30
N GLY A 7 -18.84 19.77 9.36
CA GLY A 7 -18.52 18.52 10.06
C GLY A 7 -18.85 17.29 9.20
N GLU A 8 -19.99 17.31 8.51
CA GLU A 8 -20.39 16.27 7.54
C GLU A 8 -19.38 16.18 6.40
N TRP A 9 -19.03 17.31 5.77
CA TRP A 9 -17.99 17.36 4.73
C TRP A 9 -16.64 16.81 5.21
N PHE A 10 -16.22 17.12 6.43
CA PHE A 10 -14.96 16.63 7.00
C PHE A 10 -14.97 15.10 7.18
N ILE A 11 -16.10 14.52 7.58
CA ILE A 11 -16.26 13.07 7.77
C ILE A 11 -16.34 12.36 6.41
N ASP A 12 -17.08 12.92 5.45
CA ASP A 12 -17.28 12.33 4.12
C ASP A 12 -16.02 12.38 3.24
N SER A 13 -15.13 13.33 3.49
CA SER A 13 -13.89 13.51 2.71
C SER A 13 -12.80 12.47 2.99
N GLY A 14 -13.01 11.53 3.93
CA GLY A 14 -12.09 10.42 4.20
C GLY A 14 -10.82 10.79 4.99
N PRO A 15 -9.86 9.84 5.15
CA PRO A 15 -8.70 9.97 6.06
C PRO A 15 -7.64 11.00 5.63
N GLN A 16 -7.81 11.59 4.45
CA GLN A 16 -6.91 12.58 3.85
C GLN A 16 -6.96 13.97 4.52
N LEU A 17 -8.02 14.28 5.28
CA LEU A 17 -8.14 15.54 6.00
C LEU A 17 -7.63 15.43 7.43
N SER A 18 -6.60 16.20 7.76
CA SER A 18 -6.11 16.31 9.13
C SER A 18 -6.94 17.30 9.95
N LEU A 19 -7.08 17.03 11.26
CA LEU A 19 -7.73 17.97 12.20
C LEU A 19 -7.01 19.33 12.24
N SER A 20 -5.68 19.34 12.10
CA SER A 20 -4.90 20.57 11.95
C SER A 20 -5.24 21.33 10.66
N GLY A 21 -5.56 20.64 9.57
CA GLY A 21 -6.02 21.23 8.31
C GLY A 21 -7.38 21.88 8.47
N LEU A 22 -8.31 21.20 9.15
CA LEU A 22 -9.63 21.75 9.48
C LEU A 22 -9.52 23.03 10.33
N GLN A 23 -8.68 23.03 11.36
CA GLN A 23 -8.46 24.24 12.17
C GLN A 23 -7.91 25.42 11.36
N LYS A 24 -6.97 25.16 10.44
CA LYS A 24 -6.45 26.20 9.53
C LYS A 24 -7.56 26.73 8.61
N LEU A 25 -8.44 25.87 8.09
CA LEU A 25 -9.58 26.27 7.27
C LEU A 25 -10.55 27.17 8.06
N VAL A 26 -10.85 26.81 9.31
CA VAL A 26 -11.70 27.62 10.19
C VAL A 26 -11.07 28.99 10.47
N GLN A 27 -9.76 29.06 10.69
CA GLN A 27 -9.06 30.34 10.85
C GLN A 27 -9.08 31.19 9.58
N LEU A 28 -8.96 30.56 8.40
CA LEU A 28 -9.10 31.26 7.13
C LEU A 28 -10.51 31.80 6.94
N ALA A 29 -11.53 31.02 7.30
CA ALA A 29 -12.93 31.42 7.21
C ALA A 29 -13.32 32.58 8.13
N GLN A 30 -12.54 32.81 9.19
CA GLN A 30 -12.73 33.95 10.10
C GLN A 30 -12.09 35.25 9.59
N LYS A 31 -11.35 35.23 8.48
CA LYS A 31 -10.75 36.45 7.92
C LYS A 31 -11.81 37.37 7.33
N PRO A 32 -11.65 38.70 7.48
CA PRO A 32 -12.52 39.65 6.78
C PRO A 32 -12.38 39.47 5.27
N ASN A 33 -13.48 39.58 4.55
CA ASN A 33 -13.59 39.44 3.09
C ASN A 33 -13.33 38.02 2.54
N PHE A 34 -13.21 37.00 3.40
CA PHE A 34 -12.96 35.62 2.96
C PHE A 34 -14.05 35.10 2.01
N VAL A 35 -15.31 35.41 2.29
CA VAL A 35 -16.45 34.93 1.50
C VAL A 35 -16.46 35.59 0.12
N GLU A 36 -16.21 36.89 0.08
CA GLU A 36 -16.14 37.69 -1.13
C GLU A 36 -14.97 37.26 -2.03
N ASP A 37 -13.81 37.02 -1.43
CA ASP A 37 -12.60 36.59 -2.15
C ASP A 37 -12.79 35.18 -2.75
N ILE A 38 -13.39 34.25 -2.01
CA ILE A 38 -13.66 32.89 -2.52
C ILE A 38 -14.69 32.88 -3.63
N ALA A 39 -15.73 33.71 -3.52
CA ALA A 39 -16.77 33.82 -4.53
C ALA A 39 -16.26 34.49 -5.83
N ALA A 40 -15.33 35.45 -5.71
CA ALA A 40 -14.73 36.14 -6.85
C ALA A 40 -13.59 35.34 -7.53
N THR A 41 -13.05 34.33 -6.84
CA THR A 41 -11.91 33.56 -7.34
C THR A 41 -12.31 32.57 -8.45
N LYS A 42 -11.56 32.58 -9.55
CA LYS A 42 -11.71 31.62 -10.67
C LYS A 42 -10.95 30.33 -10.37
N TRP A 43 -11.54 29.49 -9.50
CA TRP A 43 -10.94 28.23 -9.03
C TRP A 43 -10.32 27.35 -10.12
N PRO A 44 -10.95 27.12 -11.29
CA PRO A 44 -10.35 26.26 -12.32
C PRO A 44 -9.05 26.82 -12.90
N GLN A 45 -8.91 28.15 -12.99
CA GLN A 45 -7.71 28.79 -13.50
C GLN A 45 -6.58 28.80 -12.47
N VAL A 46 -6.93 29.03 -11.20
CA VAL A 46 -5.97 29.01 -10.09
C VAL A 46 -5.44 27.59 -9.88
N LEU A 47 -6.31 26.59 -9.77
CA LEU A 47 -5.91 25.19 -9.60
C LEU A 47 -5.15 24.67 -10.83
N GLY A 48 -5.57 25.06 -12.04
CA GLY A 48 -4.86 24.69 -13.27
C GLY A 48 -3.48 25.36 -13.44
N ALA A 49 -3.25 26.53 -12.83
CA ALA A 49 -1.93 27.15 -12.78
C ALA A 49 -1.02 26.42 -11.78
N LEU A 50 -1.53 26.16 -10.57
CA LEU A 50 -0.84 25.43 -9.52
C LEU A 50 -0.44 24.00 -9.95
N GLY A 51 -1.24 23.34 -10.79
CA GLY A 51 -0.91 22.02 -11.35
C GLY A 51 0.13 22.06 -12.48
N LYS A 52 0.43 23.22 -13.08
CA LYS A 52 1.42 23.34 -14.17
C LYS A 52 2.84 23.57 -13.68
N GLU A 53 3.02 24.20 -12.52
CA GLU A 53 4.34 24.37 -11.90
C GLU A 53 4.82 23.11 -11.17
N ALA A 54 3.90 22.26 -10.71
CA ALA A 54 4.16 20.92 -10.17
C ALA A 54 4.03 19.86 -11.29
N GLY A 55 4.95 19.88 -12.25
CA GLY A 55 5.23 18.76 -13.17
C GLY A 55 4.03 18.13 -13.89
N SER A 56 3.76 18.60 -15.11
CA SER A 56 2.99 17.94 -16.19
C SER A 56 2.43 16.54 -15.88
N LEU A 57 1.21 16.48 -15.34
CA LEU A 57 0.35 15.30 -15.45
C LEU A 57 -0.63 15.55 -16.58
N SER A 58 -0.34 14.98 -17.74
CA SER A 58 -1.27 14.90 -18.86
C SER A 58 -2.51 14.14 -18.42
N GLN A 59 -3.61 14.87 -18.44
CA GLN A 59 -4.99 14.41 -18.24
C GLN A 59 -5.37 13.44 -19.37
N ASP A 60 -4.94 12.17 -19.30
CA ASP A 60 -5.50 11.09 -20.13
C ASP A 60 -5.33 9.68 -19.53
N GLU A 61 -4.71 9.51 -18.36
CA GLU A 61 -4.79 8.26 -17.59
C GLU A 61 -5.14 8.59 -16.15
N ALA A 62 -6.45 8.68 -15.90
CA ALA A 62 -7.01 8.53 -14.57
C ALA A 62 -6.91 7.05 -14.18
N ASP A 63 -5.69 6.57 -13.99
CA ASP A 63 -5.47 5.48 -13.06
C ASP A 63 -5.18 6.16 -11.73
N ASP A 64 -5.88 5.74 -10.68
CA ASP A 64 -5.71 6.17 -9.29
C ASP A 64 -4.34 5.67 -8.76
N GLU A 65 -3.26 5.98 -9.48
CA GLU A 65 -1.90 5.70 -9.06
C GLU A 65 -1.52 6.77 -8.06
N TRP A 66 -1.77 6.45 -6.80
CA TRP A 66 -1.21 7.14 -5.63
C TRP A 66 0.27 7.43 -5.89
N VAL A 67 0.59 8.64 -6.35
CA VAL A 67 1.96 9.13 -6.41
C VAL A 67 2.35 9.60 -5.01
N ASP A 68 2.41 8.65 -4.09
CA ASP A 68 3.29 8.69 -2.95
C ASP A 68 4.41 7.71 -3.27
N ASP A 69 5.54 8.21 -3.78
CA ASP A 69 6.76 7.41 -3.94
C ASP A 69 7.38 7.12 -2.55
N ASP A 70 6.60 6.49 -1.69
CA ASP A 70 6.99 5.87 -0.43
C ASP A 70 7.77 4.57 -0.70
N GLY A 71 8.36 4.40 -1.89
CA GLY A 71 9.16 3.24 -2.29
C GLY A 71 8.41 1.91 -2.38
N TRP A 72 7.07 1.93 -2.35
CA TRP A 72 6.25 0.75 -2.64
C TRP A 72 6.29 0.44 -4.14
N ARG A 73 6.45 -0.84 -4.47
CA ARG A 73 6.56 -1.33 -5.83
C ARG A 73 5.55 -2.44 -6.05
N THR A 74 4.96 -2.45 -7.25
CA THR A 74 4.02 -3.48 -7.67
C THR A 74 4.70 -4.39 -8.69
N THR A 75 4.74 -5.70 -8.41
CA THR A 75 5.26 -6.71 -9.34
C THR A 75 4.19 -7.76 -9.66
N PRO A 76 3.89 -8.05 -10.94
CA PRO A 76 2.93 -9.09 -11.28
C PRO A 76 3.49 -10.47 -10.92
N VAL A 77 2.68 -11.30 -10.26
CA VAL A 77 3.01 -12.67 -9.90
C VAL A 77 2.35 -13.63 -10.88
N SER A 78 3.16 -14.40 -11.59
CA SER A 78 2.71 -15.43 -12.52
C SER A 78 3.04 -16.82 -11.99
N ILE A 79 2.08 -17.73 -12.09
CA ILE A 79 2.30 -19.15 -11.83
C ILE A 79 2.12 -19.95 -13.11
N THR A 80 2.88 -21.02 -13.21
CA THR A 80 2.78 -21.98 -14.30
C THR A 80 1.84 -23.11 -13.87
N VAL A 81 0.69 -23.23 -14.54
CA VAL A 81 -0.34 -24.21 -14.22
C VAL A 81 -0.46 -25.22 -15.36
N PRO A 82 -0.40 -26.52 -15.07
CA PRO A 82 -0.72 -27.54 -16.06
C PRO A 82 -2.24 -27.61 -16.25
N ILE A 83 -2.72 -27.26 -17.45
CA ILE A 83 -4.12 -27.39 -17.85
C ILE A 83 -4.19 -28.44 -18.97
N GLY A 84 -4.57 -29.68 -18.60
CA GLY A 84 -4.61 -30.81 -19.52
C GLY A 84 -3.21 -31.24 -19.98
N LYS A 85 -2.96 -31.28 -21.29
CA LYS A 85 -1.63 -31.59 -21.87
C LYS A 85 -0.73 -30.36 -22.03
N ASN A 86 -1.25 -29.17 -21.76
CA ASN A 86 -0.56 -27.91 -21.97
C ASN A 86 -0.16 -27.28 -20.63
N ILE A 87 0.98 -26.62 -20.65
CA ILE A 87 1.49 -25.85 -19.52
C ILE A 87 1.25 -24.38 -19.85
N GLU A 88 0.39 -23.71 -19.09
CA GLU A 88 0.02 -22.30 -19.30
C GLU A 88 0.56 -21.47 -18.13
N THR A 89 1.15 -20.30 -18.42
CA THR A 89 1.56 -19.36 -17.38
C THR A 89 0.46 -18.32 -17.22
N ARG A 90 -0.10 -18.23 -16.01
CA ARG A 90 -1.16 -17.27 -15.68
C ARG A 90 -0.69 -16.30 -14.61
N THR A 91 -0.92 -15.02 -14.86
CA THR A 91 -0.81 -13.98 -13.83
C THR A 91 -1.95 -14.17 -12.84
N VAL A 92 -1.61 -14.46 -11.59
CA VAL A 92 -2.57 -14.73 -10.50
C VAL A 92 -2.83 -13.51 -9.62
N GLY A 93 -1.99 -12.49 -9.73
CA GLY A 93 -2.20 -11.23 -9.03
C GLY A 93 -0.97 -10.35 -9.08
N SER A 94 -1.02 -9.28 -8.30
CA SER A 94 0.07 -8.32 -8.14
C SER A 94 0.59 -8.38 -6.70
N LEU A 95 1.91 -8.44 -6.55
CA LEU A 95 2.60 -8.34 -5.28
C LEU A 95 2.99 -6.89 -5.04
N TYR A 96 2.50 -6.32 -3.95
CA TYR A 96 2.89 -5.00 -3.46
C TYR A 96 3.99 -5.18 -2.42
N HIS A 97 5.18 -4.63 -2.68
CA HIS A 97 6.34 -4.81 -1.81
C HIS A 97 7.22 -3.57 -1.73
N ARG A 98 8.01 -3.45 -0.66
CA ARG A 98 9.04 -2.41 -0.49
C ARG A 98 10.35 -3.04 -0.05
N ASN A 99 11.48 -2.42 -0.42
CA ASN A 99 12.79 -2.89 0.00
C ASN A 99 12.96 -2.69 1.53
N ILE A 100 13.14 -3.79 2.26
CA ILE A 100 13.31 -3.77 3.72
C ILE A 100 14.52 -2.95 4.19
N VAL A 101 15.62 -2.96 3.41
CA VAL A 101 16.81 -2.17 3.73
C VAL A 101 16.50 -0.67 3.60
N SER A 102 15.71 -0.28 2.61
CA SER A 102 15.26 1.12 2.48
C SER A 102 14.39 1.53 3.66
N ILE A 103 13.44 0.68 4.08
CA ILE A 103 12.60 0.94 5.27
C ILE A 103 13.46 1.15 6.52
N ILE A 104 14.45 0.29 6.75
CA ILE A 104 15.33 0.37 7.91
C ILE A 104 16.17 1.65 7.84
N ARG A 105 16.75 1.99 6.68
CA ARG A 105 17.53 3.23 6.51
C ARG A 105 16.70 4.48 6.74
N ASP A 106 15.47 4.53 6.23
CA ASP A 106 14.57 5.66 6.43
C ASP A 106 14.22 5.81 7.91
N LYS A 107 13.92 4.69 8.60
CA LYS A 107 13.63 4.68 10.04
C LYS A 107 14.83 5.08 10.91
N ILE A 108 16.05 4.70 10.54
CA ILE A 108 17.28 5.09 11.26
C ILE A 108 17.64 6.55 10.99
N THR A 109 17.41 7.07 9.79
CA THR A 109 17.78 8.45 9.44
C THR A 109 16.80 9.47 10.04
N ASN A 110 15.54 9.07 10.24
CA ASN A 110 14.53 9.91 10.89
C ASN A 110 14.67 9.89 12.42
N SER A 111 15.36 10.88 12.96
CA SER A 111 15.70 11.03 14.39
C SER A 111 14.55 10.79 15.40
N PRO A 112 13.29 11.23 15.20
CA PRO A 112 12.21 10.97 16.17
C PRO A 112 11.63 9.56 16.08
N ASP A 113 11.84 8.85 14.97
CA ASP A 113 11.32 7.48 14.75
C ASP A 113 12.26 6.41 15.31
N MET A 114 13.54 6.75 15.49
CA MET A 114 14.55 5.85 16.06
C MET A 114 14.20 5.32 17.45
N GLN A 115 13.46 6.09 18.25
CA GLN A 115 13.07 5.69 19.61
C GLN A 115 12.14 4.47 19.66
N HIS A 116 11.48 4.16 18.54
CA HIS A 116 10.57 3.01 18.40
C HIS A 116 11.21 1.83 17.66
N PHE A 117 12.47 1.96 17.23
CA PHE A 117 13.15 0.89 16.50
C PHE A 117 13.76 -0.11 17.49
N HIS A 118 13.29 -1.36 17.45
CA HIS A 118 13.83 -2.45 18.25
C HIS A 118 15.10 -3.01 17.60
N TYR A 119 16.22 -2.98 18.33
CA TYR A 119 17.50 -3.52 17.88
C TYR A 119 17.68 -5.00 18.20
N ASP A 120 16.89 -5.53 19.13
CA ASP A 120 16.97 -6.92 19.51
C ASP A 120 16.29 -7.79 18.45
N PRO A 121 16.98 -8.83 17.94
CA PRO A 121 16.38 -9.77 17.01
C PRO A 121 15.26 -10.52 17.73
N PHE A 122 14.08 -10.56 17.11
CA PHE A 122 13.02 -11.45 17.55
C PHE A 122 13.25 -12.82 16.91
N GLU A 123 13.45 -13.85 17.73
CA GLU A 123 13.50 -15.23 17.24
C GLU A 123 12.08 -15.71 16.94
N VAL A 124 11.72 -15.78 15.66
CA VAL A 124 10.51 -16.50 15.23
C VAL A 124 10.85 -17.98 15.11
N LEU A 125 10.68 -18.72 16.20
CA LEU A 125 10.71 -20.18 16.15
C LEU A 125 9.37 -20.66 15.58
N TRP A 126 9.28 -20.81 14.26
CA TRP A 126 8.15 -21.51 13.67
C TRP A 126 8.16 -22.95 14.17
N GLN A 127 7.11 -23.32 14.91
CA GLN A 127 6.88 -24.70 15.34
C GLN A 127 5.73 -25.27 14.52
N PRO A 128 5.95 -26.32 13.72
CA PRO A 128 4.85 -27.03 13.09
C PRO A 128 3.95 -27.59 14.18
N ASP A 129 2.64 -27.43 14.01
CA ASP A 129 1.67 -28.04 14.92
C ASP A 129 1.82 -29.58 14.82
N PRO A 130 2.18 -30.28 15.92
CA PRO A 130 2.36 -31.72 15.89
C PRO A 130 1.06 -32.48 15.61
N ALA A 131 -0.11 -31.83 15.72
CA ALA A 131 -1.40 -32.40 15.37
C ALA A 131 -1.69 -32.37 13.86
N VAL A 132 -0.87 -31.68 13.08
CA VAL A 132 -1.04 -31.51 11.64
C VAL A 132 -0.09 -32.48 10.91
N PRO A 133 -0.61 -33.45 10.14
CA PRO A 133 0.21 -34.32 9.29
C PRO A 133 1.16 -33.50 8.40
N PRO A 134 2.40 -33.95 8.15
CA PRO A 134 3.38 -33.20 7.36
C PRO A 134 2.92 -32.92 5.92
N ASP A 135 1.90 -33.62 5.45
CA ASP A 135 1.22 -33.52 4.16
C ASP A 135 -0.08 -32.69 4.20
N ALA A 136 -0.56 -32.31 5.39
CA ALA A 136 -1.74 -31.47 5.57
C ALA A 136 -1.30 -30.04 5.84
N CYS A 137 -1.32 -29.17 4.83
CA CYS A 137 -1.14 -27.74 5.05
C CYS A 137 -2.39 -27.18 5.76
N SER A 138 -2.40 -27.17 7.10
CA SER A 138 -3.46 -26.52 7.88
C SER A 138 -3.26 -25.01 7.83
N PHE A 139 -4.10 -24.32 7.06
CA PHE A 139 -4.23 -22.87 7.09
C PHE A 139 -4.85 -22.43 8.41
N ARG A 140 -4.03 -22.33 9.47
CA ARG A 140 -4.31 -21.36 10.53
C ARG A 140 -3.56 -20.09 10.20
N ALA A 141 -4.32 -19.05 9.90
CA ALA A 141 -3.83 -17.72 9.62
C ALA A 141 -3.01 -17.20 10.79
N LEU A 142 -1.69 -17.29 10.66
CA LEU A 142 -0.80 -16.22 11.10
C LEU A 142 -0.08 -15.72 9.87
N GLN A 143 -0.27 -14.43 9.66
CA GLN A 143 0.21 -13.62 8.56
C GLN A 143 1.75 -13.69 8.49
N LEU A 144 2.28 -14.43 7.50
CA LEU A 144 3.42 -14.10 6.63
C LEU A 144 3.92 -15.38 5.92
N GLY A 145 3.76 -15.40 4.59
CA GLY A 145 4.67 -16.04 3.63
C GLY A 145 4.90 -17.56 3.68
N CYS A 146 4.08 -18.34 2.97
CA CYS A 146 4.54 -19.61 2.40
C CYS A 146 5.18 -19.31 1.03
N LEU A 147 6.51 -19.25 1.00
CA LEU A 147 7.29 -19.27 -0.24
C LEU A 147 7.34 -20.72 -0.73
N PHE A 148 6.72 -20.99 -1.88
CA PHE A 148 6.81 -22.29 -2.56
C PHE A 148 8.16 -22.35 -3.30
N GLU A 149 9.19 -22.96 -2.70
CA GLU A 149 10.33 -23.49 -3.45
C GLU A 149 10.09 -24.98 -3.71
N GLY A 150 9.66 -25.29 -4.94
CA GLY A 150 9.68 -26.65 -5.44
C GLY A 150 11.08 -27.03 -5.89
N THR A 151 11.65 -28.08 -5.32
CA THR A 151 12.72 -28.86 -5.98
C THR A 151 12.18 -30.21 -6.44
N PRO A 152 12.50 -30.65 -7.67
CA PRO A 152 11.98 -31.89 -8.22
C PRO A 152 12.81 -33.08 -7.73
N ARG A 153 12.21 -34.04 -7.04
CA ARG A 153 12.79 -35.38 -6.88
C ARG A 153 12.13 -36.36 -7.84
N THR A 154 12.95 -36.76 -8.79
CA THR A 154 12.77 -37.80 -9.82
C THR A 154 12.31 -39.12 -9.20
N SER A 155 11.10 -39.55 -9.54
CA SER A 155 10.63 -40.92 -9.34
C SER A 155 11.19 -41.81 -10.44
N ARG A 156 12.04 -42.77 -10.08
CA ARG A 156 12.44 -43.88 -10.95
C ARG A 156 11.56 -45.09 -10.59
N LEU A 157 10.70 -45.50 -11.51
CA LEU A 157 9.87 -46.69 -11.40
C LEU A 157 10.67 -47.95 -11.84
N THR A 158 10.63 -48.97 -10.97
CA THR A 158 10.46 -50.43 -11.20
C THR A 158 11.44 -51.20 -12.11
N SER A 159 11.97 -52.33 -11.61
CA SER A 159 11.45 -53.67 -11.94
C SER A 159 12.19 -54.78 -11.18
N THR A 160 11.45 -55.60 -10.44
CA THR A 160 11.74 -57.00 -10.06
C THR A 160 11.55 -57.92 -11.29
N PRO A 161 11.86 -59.23 -11.27
CA PRO A 161 11.83 -60.22 -10.18
C PRO A 161 13.20 -60.70 -9.66
#